data_AF-A0A419PW78-F1
#
_entry.id   AF-A0A419PW78-F1
#
_cell.length_a   1.000
_cell.length_b   1.000
_cell.length_c   1.000
_cell.angle_alpha   90.00
_cell.angle_beta   90.00
_cell.angle_gamma   90.00
#
_symmetry.space_group_name_H-M   'P 1'
#
loop_
_entity.id
_entity.type
_entity.pdbx_description
1 polymer ?
#
loop_
_entity_poly.entity_id
_entity_poly.type
_entity_poly.pdbx_seq_one_letter_code
_entity_poly.pdbx_strand_id
1 'polypeptide(L)'
;MKMPNTNYCGPNLPGEFDKPLGSDQQTDSCCFDHDSCPYNIYSGETKYGLTNTMKVTMSWCACDQAFCGCLKLVGTTASNVVGMLFFSIYQPYCFDFLDWTVMQAVKRSSYSFVTPPTCHEPEPTIMK
;
A
#
# COMPACT_ATOMS: atom_id res chain seq x y z
N MET A 1 8.59 -2.64 -11.29
CA MET A 1 7.84 -2.15 -12.46
C MET A 1 7.28 -0.79 -12.12
N LYS A 2 7.36 0.18 -13.04
CA LYS A 2 6.73 1.50 -12.89
C LYS A 2 5.64 1.62 -13.93
N MET A 3 4.45 2.07 -13.53
CA MET A 3 3.34 2.18 -14.47
C MET A 3 3.59 3.32 -15.46
N PRO A 4 3.35 3.10 -16.77
CA PRO A 4 3.45 4.17 -17.76
C PRO A 4 2.59 5.38 -17.35
N ASN A 5 3.04 6.59 -17.72
CA ASN A 5 2.36 7.85 -17.44
C ASN A 5 2.18 8.21 -15.96
N THR A 6 2.86 7.50 -15.06
CA THR A 6 2.86 7.74 -13.61
C THR A 6 4.30 7.94 -13.12
N ASN A 7 4.48 8.81 -12.13
CA ASN A 7 5.75 9.08 -11.48
C ASN A 7 5.88 8.43 -10.10
N TYR A 8 4.80 7.92 -9.53
CA TYR A 8 4.72 7.36 -8.19
C TYR A 8 4.20 5.92 -8.17
N CYS A 9 3.52 5.42 -9.20
CA CYS A 9 3.05 4.02 -9.22
C CYS A 9 4.16 3.02 -9.59
N GLY A 10 5.03 2.72 -8.61
CA GLY A 10 6.14 1.76 -8.74
C GLY A 10 7.14 1.93 -7.58
N PRO A 11 8.28 1.23 -7.60
CA PRO A 11 9.31 1.42 -6.57
C PRO A 11 9.85 2.85 -6.61
N ASN A 12 9.68 3.58 -5.51
CA ASN A 12 10.32 4.87 -5.29
C ASN A 12 11.22 4.79 -4.06
N LEU A 13 12.31 5.56 -4.09
CA LEU A 13 13.22 5.65 -2.94
C LEU A 13 12.64 6.62 -1.91
N PRO A 14 12.97 6.44 -0.61
CA PRO A 14 12.59 7.39 0.42
C PRO A 14 13.04 8.81 0.05
N GLY A 15 12.12 9.78 0.11
CA GLY A 15 12.44 11.18 -0.16
C GLY A 15 12.34 11.61 -1.62
N GLU A 16 11.94 10.74 -2.57
CA GLU A 16 11.71 11.14 -3.97
C GLU A 16 10.33 11.80 -4.20
N PHE A 17 9.95 12.77 -3.37
CA PHE A 17 8.61 13.39 -3.42
C PHE A 17 8.55 14.73 -4.17
N ASP A 18 9.61 15.12 -4.88
CA ASP A 18 9.71 16.42 -5.55
C ASP A 18 9.30 16.38 -7.04
N LYS A 19 8.83 15.23 -7.53
CA LYS A 19 8.44 15.05 -8.94
C LYS A 19 7.00 15.55 -9.15
N PRO A 20 6.69 16.19 -10.27
CA PRO A 20 5.29 16.42 -10.62
C PRO A 20 4.58 15.07 -10.81
N LEU A 21 3.25 15.04 -10.68
CA LEU A 21 2.47 13.89 -11.13
C LEU A 21 2.65 13.69 -12.64
N GLY A 22 2.60 12.43 -13.08
CA GLY A 22 2.57 12.04 -14.47
C GLY A 22 1.25 12.43 -15.16
N SER A 23 1.10 12.10 -16.44
CA SER A 23 -0.11 12.45 -17.21
C SER A 23 -1.35 11.68 -16.74
N ASP A 24 -1.22 10.48 -16.17
CA ASP A 24 -2.31 9.76 -15.50
C ASP A 24 -2.48 10.26 -14.05
N GLN A 25 -2.68 11.57 -13.90
CA GLN A 25 -2.60 12.30 -12.63
C GLN A 25 -3.42 11.68 -11.49
N GLN A 26 -4.65 11.24 -11.76
CA GLN A 26 -5.53 10.68 -10.72
C GLN A 26 -4.99 9.36 -10.16
N THR A 27 -4.52 8.46 -11.04
CA THR A 27 -3.89 7.20 -10.61
C THR A 27 -2.59 7.48 -9.88
N ASP A 28 -1.80 8.40 -10.42
CA ASP A 28 -0.50 8.75 -9.85
C ASP A 28 -0.62 9.40 -8.48
N SER A 29 -1.66 10.20 -8.25
CA SER A 29 -1.99 10.78 -6.95
C SER A 29 -2.26 9.69 -5.90
N CYS A 30 -3.02 8.65 -6.25
CA CYS A 30 -3.26 7.52 -5.33
C CYS A 30 -1.93 6.87 -4.88
N CYS A 31 -0.98 6.71 -5.81
CA CYS A 31 0.33 6.12 -5.52
C CYS A 31 1.22 7.07 -4.72
N PHE A 32 1.17 8.37 -5.02
CA PHE A 32 1.88 9.40 -4.25
C PHE A 32 1.42 9.42 -2.78
N ASP A 33 0.11 9.41 -2.56
CA ASP A 33 -0.48 9.39 -1.21
C ASP A 33 -0.09 8.10 -0.46
N HIS A 34 -0.07 6.96 -1.16
CA HIS A 34 0.38 5.68 -0.59
C HIS A 34 1.85 5.68 -0.21
N ASP A 35 2.73 6.16 -1.10
CA ASP A 35 4.17 6.25 -0.82
C ASP A 35 4.49 7.26 0.28
N SER A 36 3.64 8.27 0.47
CA SER A 36 3.72 9.27 1.54
C SER A 36 3.22 8.76 2.89
N CYS A 37 2.91 7.46 3.01
CA CYS A 37 2.41 6.87 4.25
C CYS A 37 3.36 7.16 5.43
N PRO A 38 2.86 7.74 6.54
CA PRO A 38 3.69 8.18 7.66
C PRO A 38 4.36 7.01 8.40
N TYR A 39 3.81 5.81 8.27
CA TYR A 39 4.30 4.60 8.92
C TYR A 39 4.53 3.51 7.89
N ASN A 40 5.78 3.12 7.76
CA ASN A 40 6.22 2.08 6.84
C ASN A 40 7.46 1.37 7.39
N ILE A 41 7.68 0.16 6.88
CA ILE A 41 8.86 -0.67 7.13
C ILE A 41 9.42 -1.04 5.76
N TYR A 42 10.58 -0.47 5.42
CA TYR A 42 11.23 -0.75 4.13
C TYR A 42 11.66 -2.21 4.04
N SER A 43 11.91 -2.69 2.82
CA SER A 43 12.43 -4.04 2.57
C SER A 43 13.70 -4.31 3.39
N GLY A 44 13.69 -5.34 4.22
CA GLY A 44 14.81 -5.74 5.10
C GLY A 44 14.91 -4.94 6.40
N GLU A 45 14.09 -3.91 6.59
CA GLU A 45 14.09 -3.10 7.80
C GLU A 45 13.35 -3.79 8.96
N THR A 46 13.76 -3.46 10.19
CA THR A 46 13.03 -3.81 11.41
C THR A 46 12.55 -2.56 12.13
N LYS A 47 11.22 -2.45 12.30
CA LYS A 47 10.53 -1.35 13.01
C LYS A 47 9.31 -1.90 13.71
N TYR A 48 8.87 -1.25 14.79
CA TYR A 48 7.62 -1.59 15.49
C TYR A 48 7.51 -3.05 15.95
N GLY A 49 8.65 -3.70 16.25
CA GLY A 49 8.68 -5.13 16.60
C GLY A 49 8.53 -6.10 15.41
N LEU A 50 8.49 -5.61 14.17
CA LEU A 50 8.35 -6.40 12.95
C LEU A 50 9.58 -6.24 12.05
N THR A 51 9.99 -7.33 11.40
CA THR A 51 10.99 -7.33 10.33
C THR A 51 10.29 -7.55 8.99
N ASN A 52 10.44 -6.61 8.05
CA ASN A 52 9.88 -6.77 6.71
C ASN A 52 10.82 -7.62 5.83
N THR A 53 10.49 -8.89 5.64
CA THR A 53 11.26 -9.81 4.80
C THR A 53 10.85 -9.80 3.32
N MET A 54 9.86 -8.99 2.94
CA MET A 54 9.45 -8.84 1.55
C MET A 54 10.36 -7.86 0.81
N LYS A 55 10.45 -8.01 -0.51
CA LYS A 55 11.20 -7.10 -1.40
C LYS A 55 10.49 -5.77 -1.69
N VAL A 56 9.39 -5.50 -1.00
CA VAL A 56 8.53 -4.33 -1.17
C VAL A 56 8.28 -3.72 0.21
N THR A 57 8.03 -2.42 0.25
CA THR A 57 7.71 -1.70 1.49
C THR A 57 6.43 -2.27 2.11
N MET A 58 6.46 -2.51 3.42
CA MET A 58 5.30 -2.87 4.22
C MET A 58 4.75 -1.58 4.82
N SER A 59 3.51 -1.22 4.50
CA SER A 59 2.89 0.03 4.94
C SER A 59 1.86 -0.21 6.05
N TRP A 60 1.44 0.86 6.73
CA TRP A 60 0.32 0.81 7.67
C TRP A 60 -0.97 0.40 6.95
N CYS A 61 -1.76 -0.51 7.51
CA CYS A 61 -2.94 -1.05 6.84
C CYS A 61 -3.95 0.02 6.44
N ALA A 62 -4.07 1.12 7.21
CA ALA A 62 -4.92 2.24 6.83
C ALA A 62 -4.47 2.93 5.53
N CYS A 63 -3.16 3.01 5.26
CA CYS A 63 -2.62 3.53 4.00
C CYS A 63 -2.96 2.59 2.83
N ASP A 64 -2.78 1.29 3.02
CA ASP A 64 -3.11 0.28 1.99
C ASP A 64 -4.62 0.24 1.69
N GLN A 65 -5.45 0.41 2.73
CA GLN A 65 -6.90 0.49 2.59
C GLN A 65 -7.31 1.73 1.77
N ALA A 66 -6.78 2.90 2.14
CA ALA A 66 -7.04 4.15 1.43
C ALA A 66 -6.54 4.09 -0.01
N PHE A 67 -5.34 3.52 -0.24
CA PHE A 67 -4.76 3.34 -1.56
C PHE A 67 -5.67 2.48 -2.45
N CYS A 68 -6.12 1.34 -1.96
CA CYS A 68 -7.02 0.51 -2.75
C CYS A 68 -8.36 1.21 -3.03
N GLY A 69 -8.96 1.87 -2.03
CA GLY A 69 -10.19 2.65 -2.21
C GLY A 69 -10.03 3.74 -3.28
N CYS A 70 -8.91 4.45 -3.26
CA CYS A 70 -8.56 5.47 -4.26
C CYS A 70 -8.48 4.87 -5.67
N LEU A 71 -7.75 3.76 -5.85
CA LEU A 71 -7.63 3.09 -7.14
C LEU A 71 -8.98 2.60 -7.68
N LYS A 72 -9.84 2.05 -6.81
CA LYS A 72 -11.20 1.63 -7.18
C LYS A 72 -12.07 2.81 -7.59
N LEU A 73 -11.96 3.93 -6.89
CA LEU A 73 -12.71 5.16 -7.20
C LEU A 73 -12.28 5.77 -8.54
N VAL A 74 -10.96 5.86 -8.80
CA VAL A 74 -10.41 6.38 -10.05
C VAL A 74 -10.78 5.47 -11.23
N GLY A 75 -10.68 4.15 -11.05
CA GLY A 75 -11.28 3.16 -11.95
C GLY A 75 -10.73 3.13 -13.39
N THR A 76 -9.62 3.81 -13.67
CA THR A 76 -9.00 3.78 -15.01
C THR A 76 -8.29 2.45 -15.25
N THR A 77 -7.94 2.15 -16.50
CA THR A 77 -7.11 0.98 -16.83
C THR A 77 -5.80 0.97 -16.04
N ALA A 78 -5.14 2.12 -15.89
CA ALA A 78 -3.93 2.23 -15.10
C ALA A 78 -4.19 1.90 -13.62
N SER A 79 -5.22 2.48 -13.00
CA SER A 79 -5.56 2.24 -11.59
C SER A 79 -5.91 0.77 -11.33
N ASN A 80 -6.65 0.15 -12.25
CA ASN A 80 -7.02 -1.26 -12.16
C ASN A 80 -5.80 -2.18 -12.26
N VAL A 81 -4.86 -1.89 -13.16
CA VAL A 81 -3.62 -2.67 -13.28
C VAL A 81 -2.74 -2.50 -12.04
N VAL A 82 -2.59 -1.28 -11.52
CA VAL A 82 -1.88 -1.02 -10.25
C VAL A 82 -2.50 -1.83 -9.12
N GLY A 83 -3.82 -1.74 -8.97
CA GLY A 83 -4.56 -2.41 -7.91
C GLY A 83 -4.42 -3.92 -7.96
N MET A 84 -4.58 -4.53 -9.14
CA MET A 84 -4.37 -5.97 -9.32
C MET A 84 -2.94 -6.40 -9.02
N LEU A 85 -1.94 -5.66 -9.51
CA LEU A 85 -0.54 -5.99 -9.27
C LEU A 85 -0.21 -5.92 -7.77
N PHE A 86 -0.61 -4.85 -7.09
CA PHE A 86 -0.31 -4.65 -5.67
C PHE A 86 -1.09 -5.62 -4.78
N PHE A 87 -2.43 -5.59 -4.84
CA PHE A 87 -3.29 -6.29 -3.87
C PHE A 87 -3.60 -7.75 -4.24
N SER A 88 -3.45 -8.16 -5.50
CA SER A 88 -3.83 -9.51 -5.93
C SER A 88 -2.68 -10.37 -6.45
N ILE A 89 -1.54 -9.77 -6.83
CA ILE A 89 -0.37 -10.51 -7.33
C ILE A 89 0.79 -10.45 -6.33
N TYR A 90 1.23 -9.25 -5.94
CA TYR A 90 2.34 -9.11 -4.99
C TYR A 90 1.91 -9.34 -3.54
N GLN A 91 0.70 -8.92 -3.20
CA GLN A 91 0.07 -9.09 -1.89
C GLN A 91 1.03 -8.74 -0.72
N PRO A 92 1.58 -7.53 -0.69
CA PRO A 92 2.39 -7.10 0.45
C PRO A 92 1.55 -7.20 1.72
N TYR A 93 2.16 -7.72 2.77
CA TYR A 93 1.55 -7.57 4.09
C TYR A 93 1.48 -6.08 4.44
N CYS A 94 0.53 -5.72 5.28
CA CYS A 94 0.50 -4.45 5.98
C CYS A 94 0.67 -4.69 7.48
N PHE A 95 0.67 -3.65 8.29
CA PHE A 95 0.65 -3.80 9.75
C PHE A 95 -0.31 -2.82 10.41
N ASP A 96 -0.73 -3.13 11.63
CA ASP A 96 -1.46 -2.22 12.53
C ASP A 96 -0.75 -2.14 13.88
N PHE A 97 -0.77 -0.96 14.50
CA PHE A 97 -0.25 -0.79 15.85
C PHE A 97 -1.17 -1.45 16.87
N LEU A 98 -0.57 -2.06 17.89
CA LEU A 98 -1.32 -2.65 19.01
C LEU A 98 -1.97 -1.60 19.90
N ASP A 99 -1.36 -0.42 19.98
CA ASP A 99 -1.81 0.72 20.76
C ASP A 99 -1.29 2.04 20.18
N TRP A 100 -1.64 3.15 20.84
CA TRP A 100 -1.25 4.50 20.44
C TRP A 100 0.24 4.84 20.67
N THR A 101 1.03 3.94 21.27
CA THR A 101 2.46 4.21 21.54
C THR A 101 3.33 4.02 20.30
N VAL A 102 2.79 3.40 19.23
CA VAL A 102 3.50 3.21 17.96
C VAL A 102 4.80 2.41 18.14
N MET A 103 4.88 1.58 19.20
CA MET A 103 6.09 0.79 19.50
C MET A 103 6.00 -0.66 19.03
N GLN A 104 4.80 -1.22 18.99
CA GLN A 104 4.54 -2.61 18.65
C GLN A 104 3.43 -2.67 17.61
N ALA A 105 3.66 -3.45 16.56
CA ALA A 105 2.72 -3.67 15.50
C ALA A 105 2.51 -5.17 15.25
N VAL A 106 1.33 -5.49 14.70
CA VAL A 106 1.01 -6.82 14.21
C VAL A 106 0.88 -6.80 12.70
N LYS A 107 1.46 -7.82 12.07
CA LYS A 107 1.41 -8.03 10.63
C LYS A 107 0.01 -8.53 10.23
N ARG A 108 -0.54 -7.99 9.14
CA ARG A 108 -1.83 -8.33 8.55
C ARG A 108 -1.66 -8.71 7.09
N SER A 109 -2.57 -9.52 6.55
CA SER A 109 -2.55 -9.88 5.13
C SER A 109 -2.91 -8.68 4.26
N SER A 110 -2.48 -8.73 3.00
CA SER A 110 -2.95 -7.79 1.98
C SER A 110 -4.46 -7.88 1.77
N TYR A 111 -5.07 -6.76 1.40
CA TYR A 111 -6.41 -6.75 0.78
C TYR A 111 -6.38 -7.41 -0.60
N SER A 112 -7.55 -7.66 -1.19
CA SER A 112 -7.69 -8.09 -2.59
C SER A 112 -8.43 -7.03 -3.42
N PHE A 113 -7.94 -6.81 -4.65
CA PHE A 113 -8.56 -5.86 -5.57
C PHE A 113 -9.82 -6.44 -6.23
N VAL A 114 -9.82 -7.75 -6.49
CA VAL A 114 -10.84 -8.46 -7.27
C VAL A 114 -11.74 -9.39 -6.44
N THR A 115 -11.24 -10.02 -5.38
CA THR A 115 -11.99 -11.00 -4.59
C THR A 115 -12.39 -10.44 -3.22
N PRO A 116 -13.58 -10.74 -2.68
CA PRO A 116 -13.92 -10.43 -1.30
C PRO A 116 -13.02 -11.17 -0.28
N PRO A 117 -12.81 -10.62 0.94
CA PRO A 117 -13.15 -9.27 1.36
C PRO A 117 -12.31 -8.25 0.58
N THR A 118 -13.02 -7.30 -0.04
CA THR A 118 -12.35 -6.25 -0.82
C THR A 118 -11.91 -5.12 0.09
N CYS A 119 -11.29 -4.09 -0.46
CA CYS A 119 -10.62 -3.00 0.25
C CYS A 119 -11.45 -2.15 1.24
N HIS A 120 -12.74 -2.42 1.40
CA HIS A 120 -13.60 -1.80 2.42
C HIS A 120 -14.06 -2.78 3.50
N GLU A 121 -13.78 -4.07 3.36
CA GLU A 121 -14.20 -5.07 4.33
C GLU A 121 -13.03 -5.30 5.30
N PRO A 122 -13.21 -5.04 6.61
CA PRO A 122 -12.20 -5.45 7.58
C PRO A 122 -11.99 -6.96 7.45
N GLU A 123 -10.73 -7.41 7.44
CA GLU A 123 -10.46 -8.84 7.56
C GLU A 123 -11.25 -9.36 8.78
N PRO A 124 -11.98 -10.49 8.67
CA PRO A 124 -12.53 -11.12 9.84
C PRO A 124 -11.35 -11.49 10.73
N THR A 125 -11.14 -10.73 11.80
CA THR A 125 -10.18 -11.05 12.85
C THR A 125 -10.53 -12.44 13.35
N ILE A 126 -9.77 -13.45 12.92
CA ILE A 126 -9.78 -14.75 13.56
C ILE A 126 -9.17 -14.50 14.94
N MET A 127 -10.05 -14.23 15.91
CA MET A 127 -9.73 -14.32 17.31
C MET A 127 -9.28 -15.77 17.56
N LYS A 128 -7.98 -15.96 17.76
CA LYS A 128 -7.42 -17.17 18.37
C LYS A 128 -6.96 -16.79 19.76
#